data_AF-A0A961YFI9-F1
#
_entry.id   AF-A0A961YFI9-F1
#
_cell.length_a   1.000
_cell.length_b   1.000
_cell.length_c   1.000
_cell.angle_alpha   90.00
_cell.angle_beta   90.00
_cell.angle_gamma   90.00
#
_symmetry.space_group_name_H-M   'P 1'
#
loop_
_entity.id
_entity.type
_entity.pdbx_description
1 polymer ?
#
loop_
_entity_poly.entity_id
_entity_poly.type
_entity_poly.pdbx_seq_one_letter_code
_entity_poly.pdbx_strand_id
1 'polypeptide(L)'
;MKALLLKASLVLFVIGGYLASPLVTAWWIREAVHHGDSAYLARQIDWPGVRASLAPDIGRIALNLPDPETAPQAKPGLWQRFKAYWGQGAVNRAIDNYLTPEGLPQLFQARKTYRQYVSGQTDDSKLGIAERVKRAW
;
A
#
# COMPACT_ATOMS: atom_id res chain seq x y z
N MET A 1 -22.89 42.90 0.76
CA MET A 1 -21.51 42.40 0.51
C MET A 1 -21.10 41.26 1.46
N LYS A 2 -21.20 41.40 2.79
CA LYS A 2 -20.84 40.33 3.75
C LYS A 2 -21.52 38.98 3.49
N ALA A 3 -22.81 38.99 3.18
CA ALA A 3 -23.56 37.77 2.86
C ALA A 3 -23.10 37.08 1.56
N LEU A 4 -22.60 37.84 0.57
CA LEU A 4 -22.03 37.27 -0.66
C LEU A 4 -20.67 36.63 -0.40
N LEU A 5 -19.83 37.28 0.43
CA LEU A 5 -18.55 36.70 0.86
C LEU A 5 -18.73 35.41 1.66
N LEU A 6 -19.72 35.36 2.55
CA LEU A 6 -20.06 34.16 3.31
C LEU A 6 -20.52 33.01 2.41
N LYS A 7 -21.39 33.29 1.44
CA LYS A 7 -21.83 32.30 0.44
C LYS A 7 -20.66 31.82 -0.42
N ALA A 8 -19.81 32.73 -0.90
CA ALA A 8 -18.63 32.38 -1.70
C ALA A 8 -17.64 31.52 -0.90
N SER A 9 -17.40 31.86 0.37
CA SER A 9 -16.56 31.07 1.26
C SER A 9 -17.13 29.67 1.51
N LEU A 10 -18.45 29.55 1.72
CA LEU A 10 -19.11 28.26 1.87
C LEU A 10 -18.96 27.40 0.61
N VAL A 11 -19.16 27.99 -0.58
CA VAL A 11 -18.98 27.30 -1.87
C VAL A 11 -17.53 26.83 -2.04
N LEU A 12 -16.55 27.69 -1.76
CA LEU A 12 -15.13 27.32 -1.81
C LEU A 12 -14.79 26.21 -0.82
N PHE A 13 -15.38 26.23 0.38
CA PHE A 13 -15.19 25.18 1.37
C PHE A 13 -15.74 23.83 0.91
N VAL A 14 -16.93 23.82 0.30
CA VAL A 14 -17.53 22.59 -0.25
C VAL A 14 -16.70 22.05 -1.41
N ILE A 15 -16.27 22.91 -2.33
CA ILE A 15 -15.41 22.51 -3.46
C ILE A 15 -14.07 21.98 -2.96
N GLY A 16 -13.42 22.70 -2.03
CA GLY A 16 -12.17 22.27 -1.43
C GLY A 16 -12.30 20.94 -0.70
N GLY A 17 -13.37 20.75 0.06
CA GLY A 17 -13.68 19.49 0.75
C GLY A 17 -13.89 18.33 -0.22
N TYR A 18 -14.62 18.55 -1.32
CA TYR A 18 -14.82 17.55 -2.36
C TYR A 18 -13.50 17.13 -3.03
N LEU A 19 -12.67 18.10 -3.40
CA LEU A 19 -11.36 17.83 -4.02
C LEU A 19 -10.36 17.18 -3.04
N ALA A 20 -10.45 17.49 -1.74
CA ALA A 20 -9.61 16.88 -0.71
C ALA A 20 -10.09 15.49 -0.27
N SER A 21 -11.36 15.14 -0.52
CA SER A 21 -11.97 13.89 -0.08
C SER A 21 -11.21 12.60 -0.47
N PRO A 22 -10.66 12.42 -1.70
CA PRO A 22 -9.90 11.22 -2.02
C PRO A 22 -8.60 11.10 -1.22
N LEU A 23 -7.93 12.23 -0.94
CA LEU A 23 -6.69 12.25 -0.16
C LEU A 23 -6.95 11.90 1.31
N VAL A 24 -8.02 12.45 1.87
CA VAL A 24 -8.47 12.13 3.22
C VAL A 24 -8.80 10.65 3.32
N THR A 25 -9.57 10.11 2.37
CA THR A 25 -9.93 8.68 2.33
C THR A 25 -8.69 7.78 2.26
N ALA A 26 -7.72 8.11 1.40
CA ALA A 26 -6.47 7.36 1.31
C ALA A 26 -5.67 7.38 2.62
N TRP A 27 -5.66 8.53 3.31
CA TRP A 27 -5.05 8.66 4.64
C TRP A 27 -5.73 7.76 5.67
N TRP A 28 -7.06 7.75 5.72
CA TRP A 28 -7.82 6.87 6.63
C TRP A 28 -7.58 5.39 6.37
N ILE A 29 -7.53 4.95 5.10
CA ILE A 29 -7.19 3.56 4.76
C ILE A 29 -5.81 3.19 5.29
N ARG A 30 -4.82 4.06 5.08
CA ARG A 30 -3.46 3.86 5.61
C ARG A 30 -3.47 3.72 7.13
N GLU A 31 -4.20 4.59 7.81
CA GLU A 31 -4.26 4.60 9.28
C GLU A 31 -4.96 3.33 9.81
N ALA A 32 -6.03 2.89 9.14
CA ALA A 32 -6.69 1.64 9.44
C ALA A 32 -5.77 0.42 9.26
N VAL A 33 -4.91 0.41 8.23
CA VAL A 33 -3.87 -0.63 8.07
C VAL A 33 -2.83 -0.56 9.20
N HIS A 34 -2.42 0.63 9.62
CA HIS A 34 -1.45 0.79 10.71
C HIS A 34 -1.98 0.37 12.07
N HIS A 35 -3.24 0.70 12.36
CA HIS A 35 -3.88 0.37 13.65
C HIS A 35 -4.61 -0.97 13.66
N GLY A 36 -4.73 -1.65 12.52
CA GLY A 36 -5.42 -2.94 12.44
C GLY A 36 -6.94 -2.82 12.52
N ASP A 37 -7.52 -1.72 12.05
CA ASP A 37 -8.98 -1.55 11.97
C ASP A 37 -9.55 -2.34 10.78
N SER A 38 -9.66 -3.65 10.96
CA SER A 38 -10.21 -4.57 9.95
C SER A 38 -11.67 -4.27 9.64
N ALA A 39 -12.45 -3.75 10.59
CA ALA A 39 -13.85 -3.41 10.40
C ALA A 39 -14.04 -2.21 9.47
N TYR A 40 -13.18 -1.19 9.56
CA TYR A 40 -13.15 -0.10 8.59
C TYR A 40 -12.73 -0.61 7.20
N LEU A 41 -11.65 -1.38 7.15
CA LEU A 41 -11.11 -1.92 5.90
C LEU A 41 -12.08 -2.86 5.16
N ALA A 42 -12.87 -3.66 5.88
CA ALA A 42 -13.88 -4.53 5.31
C ALA A 42 -15.03 -3.77 4.63
N ARG A 43 -15.33 -2.56 5.11
CA ARG A 43 -16.43 -1.71 4.58
C ARG A 43 -15.99 -0.80 3.45
N GLN A 44 -14.74 -0.31 3.51
CA GLN A 44 -14.26 0.73 2.60
C GLN A 44 -13.63 0.17 1.31
N ILE A 45 -13.21 -1.10 1.30
CA ILE A 45 -12.43 -1.70 0.22
C ILE A 45 -13.19 -2.86 -0.41
N ASP A 46 -13.28 -2.84 -1.74
CA ASP A 46 -13.71 -3.99 -2.53
C ASP A 46 -12.56 -5.01 -2.64
N TRP A 47 -12.48 -5.92 -1.67
CA TRP A 47 -11.41 -6.90 -1.59
C TRP A 47 -11.32 -7.84 -2.80
N PRO A 48 -12.42 -8.41 -3.32
CA PRO A 48 -12.39 -9.16 -4.58
C PRO A 48 -11.78 -8.37 -5.75
N GLY A 49 -12.22 -7.12 -5.96
CA GLY A 49 -11.72 -6.26 -7.03
C GLY A 49 -10.22 -5.94 -6.86
N VAL A 50 -9.82 -5.59 -5.64
CA VAL A 50 -8.40 -5.31 -5.30
C VAL A 50 -7.52 -6.54 -5.53
N ARG A 51 -7.95 -7.74 -5.12
CA ARG A 51 -7.18 -8.96 -5.40
C ARG A 51 -7.06 -9.21 -6.89
N ALA A 52 -8.15 -9.07 -7.64
CA ALA A 52 -8.15 -9.26 -9.08
C ALA A 52 -7.20 -8.28 -9.81
N SER A 53 -7.15 -7.01 -9.37
CA SER A 53 -6.28 -6.01 -9.99
C SER A 53 -4.81 -6.18 -9.61
N LEU A 54 -4.51 -6.56 -8.36
CA LEU A 54 -3.12 -6.66 -7.86
C LEU A 54 -2.48 -8.03 -8.09
N ALA A 55 -3.25 -9.10 -8.24
CA ALA A 55 -2.70 -10.45 -8.39
C ALA A 55 -1.70 -10.61 -9.54
N PRO A 56 -1.94 -10.04 -10.75
CA PRO A 56 -0.97 -10.11 -11.84
C PRO A 56 0.36 -9.43 -11.50
N ASP A 57 0.32 -8.28 -10.82
CA ASP A 57 1.50 -7.50 -10.47
C ASP A 57 2.30 -8.17 -9.34
N ILE A 58 1.60 -8.64 -8.30
CA ILE A 58 2.20 -9.40 -7.20
C ILE A 58 2.83 -10.69 -7.75
N GLY A 59 2.13 -11.40 -8.63
CA GLY A 59 2.65 -12.58 -9.32
C GLY A 59 3.93 -12.29 -10.08
N ARG A 60 3.94 -11.20 -10.85
CA ARG A 60 5.12 -10.76 -11.60
C ARG A 60 6.32 -10.48 -10.69
N ILE A 61 6.12 -9.68 -9.64
CA ILE A 61 7.17 -9.29 -8.69
C ILE A 61 7.69 -10.51 -7.92
N ALA A 62 6.79 -11.32 -7.36
CA ALA A 62 7.15 -12.47 -6.52
C ALA A 62 7.91 -13.56 -7.30
N LEU A 63 7.57 -13.74 -8.58
CA LEU A 63 8.17 -14.77 -9.43
C LEU A 63 9.30 -14.23 -10.30
N ASN A 64 9.63 -12.94 -10.18
CA ASN A 64 10.61 -12.23 -11.01
C ASN A 64 10.40 -12.49 -12.50
N LEU A 65 9.13 -12.37 -12.93
CA LEU A 65 8.72 -12.52 -14.32
C LEU A 65 9.05 -11.24 -15.10
N PRO A 66 9.52 -11.35 -16.35
CA PRO A 66 9.71 -10.19 -17.20
C PRO A 66 8.39 -9.49 -17.44
N ASP A 67 8.42 -8.17 -17.40
CA ASP A 67 7.25 -7.34 -17.62
C ASP A 67 6.97 -7.22 -19.14
N PRO A 68 5.77 -7.61 -19.60
CA PRO A 68 5.46 -7.64 -21.03
C PRO A 68 5.54 -6.28 -21.70
N GLU A 69 5.35 -5.17 -20.96
CA GLU A 69 5.41 -3.82 -21.52
C GLU A 69 6.85 -3.32 -21.71
N THR A 70 7.77 -3.70 -20.83
CA THR A 70 9.16 -3.24 -20.86
C THR A 70 10.11 -4.20 -21.58
N ALA A 71 9.77 -5.49 -21.69
CA ALA A 71 10.63 -6.50 -22.31
C ALA A 71 9.85 -7.54 -23.15
N PRO A 72 9.17 -7.14 -24.24
CA PRO A 72 8.35 -8.03 -25.07
C PRO A 72 9.14 -9.19 -25.75
N GLN A 73 10.47 -9.09 -25.82
CA GLN A 73 11.35 -10.12 -26.42
C GLN A 73 12.09 -10.99 -25.39
N ALA A 74 11.93 -10.75 -24.09
CA ALA A 74 12.56 -11.57 -23.06
C ALA A 74 11.83 -12.92 -22.96
N LYS A 75 12.33 -13.92 -23.69
CA LYS A 75 11.82 -15.29 -23.57
C LYS A 75 12.14 -15.81 -22.16
N PRO A 76 11.13 -16.11 -21.33
CA PRO A 76 11.38 -16.64 -20.00
C PRO A 76 12.13 -17.98 -20.11
N GLY A 77 13.26 -18.09 -19.41
CA GLY A 77 14.05 -19.33 -19.38
C GLY A 77 13.23 -20.50 -18.83
N LEU A 78 13.60 -21.74 -19.15
CA LEU A 78 12.88 -22.94 -18.68
C LEU A 78 12.68 -22.96 -17.15
N TRP A 79 13.69 -22.49 -16.41
CA TRP A 79 13.61 -22.35 -14.95
C TRP A 79 12.62 -21.28 -14.49
N GLN A 80 12.52 -20.15 -15.19
CA GLN A 80 11.50 -19.13 -14.89
C GLN A 80 10.10 -19.65 -15.20
N ARG A 81 9.91 -20.41 -16.28
CA ARG A 81 8.62 -21.02 -16.62
C ARG A 81 8.19 -22.05 -15.58
N PHE A 82 9.13 -22.86 -15.10
CA PHE A 82 8.88 -23.80 -13.99
C PHE A 82 8.49 -23.07 -12.70
N LYS A 83 9.26 -22.05 -12.29
CA LYS A 83 8.91 -21.22 -11.13
C LYS A 83 7.57 -20.54 -11.30
N ALA A 84 7.26 -20.06 -12.50
CA ALA A 84 5.97 -19.43 -12.78
C ALA A 84 4.83 -20.42 -12.57
N TYR A 85 4.92 -21.59 -13.18
CA TYR A 85 3.88 -22.61 -13.08
C TYR A 85 3.67 -23.12 -11.65
N TRP A 86 4.75 -23.44 -10.93
CA TRP A 86 4.65 -24.00 -9.58
C TRP A 86 4.45 -22.94 -8.49
N GLY A 87 5.08 -21.77 -8.66
CA GLY A 87 5.04 -20.66 -7.73
C GLY A 87 3.76 -19.84 -7.80
N GLN A 88 3.06 -19.80 -8.93
CA GLN A 88 1.80 -19.04 -9.06
C GLN A 88 0.72 -19.54 -8.10
N GLY A 89 0.67 -20.85 -7.81
CA GLY A 89 -0.22 -21.39 -6.77
C GLY A 89 0.13 -20.91 -5.36
N ALA A 90 1.42 -20.76 -5.04
CA ALA A 90 1.86 -20.22 -3.76
C ALA A 90 1.57 -18.72 -3.64
N VAL A 91 1.76 -17.97 -4.73
CA VAL A 91 1.43 -16.54 -4.79
C VAL A 91 -0.08 -16.33 -4.62
N ASN A 92 -0.92 -17.08 -5.31
CA ASN A 92 -2.37 -16.97 -5.18
C ASN A 92 -2.82 -17.25 -3.74
N ARG A 93 -2.30 -18.30 -3.08
CA ARG A 93 -2.59 -18.54 -1.65
C ARG A 93 -2.12 -17.40 -0.75
N ALA A 94 -0.95 -16.82 -1.02
CA ALA A 94 -0.46 -15.68 -0.25
C ALA A 94 -1.39 -14.46 -0.44
N ILE A 95 -1.86 -14.23 -1.67
CA ILE A 95 -2.85 -13.18 -1.95
C ILE A 95 -4.15 -13.44 -1.18
N ASP A 96 -4.69 -14.65 -1.26
CA ASP A 96 -5.95 -14.98 -0.60
C ASP A 96 -5.88 -14.87 0.93
N ASN A 97 -4.73 -15.21 1.52
CA ASN A 97 -4.55 -15.16 2.96
C ASN A 97 -4.23 -13.75 3.49
N TYR A 98 -3.41 -12.97 2.76
CA TYR A 98 -2.88 -11.69 3.25
C TYR A 98 -3.57 -10.46 2.65
N LEU A 99 -4.18 -10.53 1.47
CA LEU A 99 -5.04 -9.44 0.96
C LEU A 99 -6.45 -9.60 1.53
N THR A 100 -6.56 -9.46 2.84
CA THR A 100 -7.82 -9.53 3.59
C THR A 100 -7.86 -8.37 4.60
N PRO A 101 -9.05 -7.98 5.09
CA PRO A 101 -9.17 -6.94 6.11
C PRO A 101 -8.31 -7.21 7.34
N GLU A 102 -8.18 -8.48 7.73
CA GLU A 102 -7.41 -8.92 8.88
C GLU A 102 -5.94 -9.21 8.55
N GLY A 103 -5.66 -9.77 7.38
CA GLY A 103 -4.32 -10.20 6.97
C GLY A 103 -3.42 -9.03 6.55
N LEU A 104 -3.98 -7.98 5.94
CA LEU A 104 -3.19 -6.85 5.46
C LEU A 104 -2.52 -6.09 6.62
N PRO A 105 -3.21 -5.71 7.71
CA PRO A 105 -2.56 -5.11 8.87
C PRO A 105 -1.48 -5.99 9.49
N GLN A 106 -1.72 -7.30 9.60
CA GLN A 106 -0.77 -8.25 10.17
C GLN A 106 0.52 -8.29 9.34
N LEU A 107 0.41 -8.32 8.01
CA LEU A 107 1.55 -8.29 7.10
C LEU A 107 2.37 -7.00 7.27
N PHE A 108 1.71 -5.85 7.41
CA PHE A 108 2.37 -4.57 7.64
C PHE A 108 3.10 -4.51 8.98
N GLN A 109 2.52 -5.08 10.04
CA GLN A 109 3.18 -5.16 11.36
C GLN A 109 4.37 -6.12 11.34
N ALA A 110 4.24 -7.27 10.70
CA ALA A 110 5.35 -8.21 10.54
C ALA A 110 6.51 -7.57 9.78
N ARG A 111 6.22 -6.86 8.67
CA ARG A 111 7.23 -6.10 7.91
C ARG A 111 7.88 -5.00 8.74
N LYS A 112 7.09 -4.23 9.50
CA LYS A 112 7.61 -3.15 10.36
C LYS A 112 8.59 -3.71 11.39
N THR A 113 8.17 -4.78 12.06
CA THR A 113 8.96 -5.50 13.06
C THR A 113 10.24 -6.07 12.46
N TYR A 114 10.14 -6.77 11.32
CA TYR A 114 11.31 -7.30 10.61
C TYR A 114 12.28 -6.20 10.19
N ARG A 115 11.78 -5.09 9.62
CA ARG A 115 12.61 -3.95 9.25
C ARG A 115 13.33 -3.40 10.47
N GLN A 116 12.64 -3.22 11.59
CA GLN A 116 13.26 -2.73 12.83
C GLN A 116 14.39 -3.65 13.33
N TYR A 117 14.23 -4.97 13.21
CA TYR A 117 15.26 -5.93 13.62
C TYR A 117 16.44 -6.00 12.63
N VAL A 118 16.18 -6.01 11.32
CA VAL A 118 17.20 -6.25 10.30
C VAL A 118 17.95 -5.00 9.88
N SER A 119 17.28 -3.84 9.81
CA SER A 119 17.97 -2.61 9.40
C SER A 119 18.76 -1.95 10.53
N GLY A 120 18.60 -2.39 11.79
CA GLY A 120 19.25 -1.77 12.95
C GLY A 120 18.95 -0.27 13.11
N GLN A 121 18.04 0.29 12.31
CA GLN A 121 17.61 1.68 12.40
C GLN A 121 16.65 1.76 13.58
N THR A 122 17.21 2.18 14.72
CA THR A 122 16.42 2.89 15.73
C THR A 122 15.59 3.93 15.00
N ASP A 123 14.28 3.77 15.06
CA ASP A 123 13.25 4.69 14.61
C ASP A 123 13.76 6.14 14.72
N ASP A 124 14.07 6.80 13.60
CA ASP A 124 14.68 8.15 13.63
C ASP A 124 13.76 9.16 14.33
N SER A 125 12.48 8.82 14.50
CA SER A 125 11.52 9.56 15.32
C SER A 125 11.82 9.53 16.82
N LYS A 126 12.64 8.58 17.29
CA LYS A 126 13.17 8.48 18.67
C LYS A 126 14.53 9.14 18.85
N LEU A 127 15.17 9.61 17.78
CA LEU A 127 16.41 10.36 17.86
C LEU A 127 16.11 11.83 18.17
N GLY A 128 16.93 12.43 19.04
CA GLY A 128 16.88 13.86 19.31
C GLY A 128 17.07 14.66 18.01
N ILE A 129 16.43 15.83 17.91
CA ILE A 129 16.41 16.66 16.69
C ILE A 129 17.83 16.97 16.18
N ALA A 130 18.79 17.17 17.09
CA ALA A 130 20.19 17.40 16.75
C ALA A 130 20.82 16.24 15.95
N GLU A 131 20.48 15.00 16.32
CA GLU A 131 21.10 13.79 15.76
C GLU A 131 20.53 13.46 14.39
N ARG A 132 19.29 13.90 14.15
CA ARG A 132 18.64 13.82 12.83
C ARG A 132 19.29 14.77 11.83
N VAL A 133 19.64 15.99 12.25
CA VAL A 133 20.29 16.99 11.38
C VAL A 133 21.71 16.55 11.01
N LYS A 134 22.45 15.99 11.97
CA LYS A 134 23.85 15.55 11.77
C LYS A 134 23.99 14.35 10.82
N ARG A 135 22.92 13.55 10.67
CA ARG A 135 22.91 12.36 9.82
C ARG A 135 22.38 12.64 8.40
N ALA A 136 21.74 13.79 8.20
CA ALA A 136 21.17 14.22 6.92
C ALA A 136 22.15 15.05 6.07
N TRP A 137 23.32 15.37 6.63
CA TRP A 137 24.43 16.09 6.01
C TRP A 137 25.64 15.16 5.93
#